data_AF-A0A7C4XK57-F1
#
_entry.id   AF-A0A7C4XK57-F1
#
_cell.length_a   1.000
_cell.length_b   1.000
_cell.length_c   1.000
_cell.angle_alpha   90.00
_cell.angle_beta   90.00
_cell.angle_gamma   90.00
#
_symmetry.space_group_name_H-M   'P 1'
#
loop_
_entity.id
_entity.type
_entity.pdbx_description
1 polymer ?
#
loop_
_entity_poly.entity_id
_entity_poly.type
_entity_poly.pdbx_seq_one_letter_code
_entity_poly.pdbx_strand_id
1 'polypeptide(L)'
;THFSVVKPANDQPHGYDWESKPGGLMRTFHPRDALNDNSYYGYGSISLYYRRVNPSLKSYSLKESIELGLTVLPEVTLNMDEEELVQDLKANISQEDIALFNQKMKLLVDKANTPELIKQSNPFFLYETSEFKDILDFCKKMGNVLWPLLFEKIFDDNNPDARDLSILLINETTPEYASLMEKVKEEWINNNYTPEGAYIAPSPIANTKNYVKKLLAVKVGETSTSVKQPMDNDNYNLFSVFPNPFKYQTTLEFNVAENNSVVSLKVLDINGKLLETVIINQKYDAGNWQVQWLAGNYKPGLYLFNLTINGKTFNRRFFIE
;
A
#
# COMPACT_ATOMS: atom_id res chain seq x y z
N THR A 1 8.74 12.02 27.76
CA THR A 1 8.17 10.71 28.16
C THR A 1 8.10 9.84 26.91
N HIS A 2 8.77 8.68 26.92
CA HIS A 2 8.69 7.72 25.82
C HIS A 2 7.55 6.74 26.11
N PHE A 3 6.69 6.50 25.13
CA PHE A 3 5.60 5.56 25.23
C PHE A 3 5.92 4.36 24.33
N SER A 4 5.98 3.18 24.93
CA SER A 4 6.17 1.91 24.22
C SER A 4 4.85 1.16 24.22
N VAL A 5 4.37 0.79 23.04
CA VAL A 5 3.14 0.02 22.85
C VAL A 5 3.49 -1.42 22.47
N VAL A 6 2.88 -2.38 23.17
CA VAL A 6 2.82 -3.78 22.73
C VAL A 6 1.70 -3.97 21.72
N LYS A 7 1.83 -5.01 20.89
CA LYS A 7 0.75 -5.52 20.03
C LYS A 7 -0.64 -5.46 20.72
N PRO A 8 -1.67 -4.84 20.11
CA PRO A 8 -1.69 -4.02 18.90
C PRO A 8 -1.95 -2.55 19.22
N ALA A 9 -1.06 -1.64 18.81
CA ALA A 9 -1.22 -0.21 19.08
C ALA A 9 -2.43 0.41 18.33
N ASN A 10 -2.85 -0.21 17.22
CA ASN A 10 -3.92 0.22 16.32
C ASN A 10 -4.81 -0.95 15.82
N ASP A 11 -4.84 -2.08 16.54
CA ASP A 11 -5.54 -3.31 16.15
C ASP A 11 -5.12 -3.93 14.79
N GLN A 12 -3.98 -3.52 14.21
CA GLN A 12 -3.44 -4.08 12.96
C GLN A 12 -2.11 -4.84 13.20
N PRO A 13 -1.86 -5.94 12.48
CA PRO A 13 -0.59 -6.64 12.53
C PRO A 13 0.53 -5.79 11.93
N HIS A 14 1.59 -5.53 12.70
CA HIS A 14 2.85 -4.99 12.21
C HIS A 14 4.01 -5.93 12.59
N GLY A 15 5.05 -5.99 11.75
CA GLY A 15 6.18 -6.91 11.88
C GLY A 15 7.11 -6.67 13.07
N TYR A 16 6.80 -5.71 13.94
CA TYR A 16 7.62 -5.29 15.08
C TYR A 16 6.93 -5.60 16.40
N ASP A 17 7.69 -6.04 17.40
CA ASP A 17 7.15 -6.39 18.73
C ASP A 17 6.88 -5.16 19.60
N TRP A 18 7.58 -4.05 19.33
CA TRP A 18 7.45 -2.78 20.08
C TRP A 18 7.49 -1.57 19.14
N GLU A 19 6.59 -0.62 19.39
CA GLU A 19 6.56 0.68 18.73
C GLU A 19 6.76 1.79 19.78
N SER A 20 7.68 2.72 19.52
CA SER A 20 7.91 3.91 20.32
C SER A 20 7.46 5.17 19.58
N LYS A 21 6.68 6.04 20.23
CA LYS A 21 6.35 7.37 19.69
C LYS A 21 6.77 8.50 20.65
N PRO A 22 7.89 9.20 20.38
CA PRO A 22 8.32 10.34 21.17
C PRO A 22 7.56 11.61 20.75
N GLY A 23 6.40 11.85 21.38
CA GLY A 23 5.63 13.07 21.17
C GLY A 23 5.14 13.23 19.73
N GLY A 24 5.46 14.37 19.10
CA GLY A 24 5.10 14.68 17.70
C GLY A 24 6.05 14.11 16.64
N LEU A 25 7.10 13.37 17.04
CA LEU A 25 8.09 12.83 16.12
C LEU A 25 7.61 11.54 15.44
N MET A 26 8.37 11.11 14.43
CA MET A 26 8.16 9.85 13.71
C MET A 26 8.18 8.64 14.66
N ARG A 27 7.44 7.60 14.30
CA ARG A 27 7.37 6.34 15.05
C ARG A 27 8.68 5.57 14.86
N THR A 28 9.24 5.04 15.94
CA THR A 28 10.45 4.20 15.92
C THR A 28 10.07 2.77 16.26
N PHE A 29 10.48 1.83 15.42
CA PHE A 29 10.22 0.40 15.63
C PHE A 29 11.45 -0.28 16.23
N HIS A 30 11.22 -1.15 17.20
CA HIS A 30 12.30 -1.86 17.90
C HIS A 30 12.10 -3.38 17.80
N PRO A 31 13.16 -4.17 17.51
CA PRO A 31 13.11 -5.60 17.72
C PRO A 31 12.99 -5.92 19.22
N ARG A 32 12.42 -7.08 19.53
CA ARG A 32 12.03 -7.55 20.88
C ARG A 32 13.00 -7.23 22.02
N ASP A 33 14.30 -7.27 21.74
CA ASP A 33 15.37 -7.22 22.75
C ASP A 33 16.14 -5.87 22.76
N ALA A 34 15.78 -4.90 21.91
CA ALA A 34 16.50 -3.62 21.81
C ALA A 34 16.33 -2.70 23.03
N LEU A 35 15.38 -3.02 23.93
CA LEU A 35 15.10 -2.24 25.14
C LEU A 35 15.72 -2.86 26.40
N ASN A 36 16.39 -4.02 26.29
CA ASN A 36 16.85 -4.80 27.45
C ASN A 36 18.31 -4.51 27.86
N ASP A 37 18.86 -3.42 27.33
CA ASP A 37 20.19 -2.91 27.63
C ASP A 37 20.09 -1.98 28.87
N ASN A 38 20.90 -2.29 29.90
CA ASN A 38 21.00 -1.51 31.15
C ASN A 38 22.06 -0.38 31.07
N SER A 39 22.51 -0.02 29.86
CA SER A 39 23.47 1.04 29.60
C SER A 39 22.81 2.41 29.61
N TYR A 40 23.64 3.46 29.67
CA TYR A 40 23.21 4.86 29.56
C TYR A 40 22.49 5.19 28.23
N TYR A 41 22.69 4.35 27.19
CA TYR A 41 22.03 4.46 25.89
C TYR A 41 20.88 3.45 25.70
N GLY A 42 20.63 2.59 26.70
CA GLY A 42 19.51 1.67 26.74
C GLY A 42 18.21 2.39 27.04
N TYR A 43 17.11 1.94 26.45
CA TYR A 43 15.79 2.56 26.58
C TYR A 43 15.09 2.30 27.93
N GLY A 44 15.76 1.70 28.91
CA GLY A 44 15.24 1.48 30.28
C GLY A 44 14.15 0.40 30.38
N SER A 45 13.55 0.28 31.56
CA SER A 45 12.54 -0.76 31.85
C SER A 45 11.15 -0.42 31.31
N ILE A 46 10.47 -1.43 30.76
CA ILE A 46 9.11 -1.32 30.21
C ILE A 46 8.12 -1.02 31.33
N SER A 47 7.43 0.13 31.26
CA SER A 47 6.26 0.44 32.08
C SER A 47 4.98 0.44 31.23
N LEU A 48 4.07 -0.50 31.53
CA LEU A 48 2.80 -0.66 30.81
C LEU A 48 1.78 0.39 31.29
N TYR A 49 1.65 1.50 30.58
CA TYR A 49 0.70 2.58 30.91
C TYR A 49 -0.71 2.40 30.31
N TYR A 50 -0.90 1.51 29.33
CA TYR A 50 -2.22 1.20 28.77
C TYR A 50 -2.55 -0.29 28.95
N ARG A 51 -3.75 -0.56 29.47
CA ARG A 51 -4.35 -1.90 29.50
C ARG A 51 -5.25 -2.05 28.27
N ARG A 52 -5.21 -3.22 27.63
CA ARG A 52 -6.17 -3.55 26.56
C ARG A 52 -7.59 -3.33 27.08
N VAL A 53 -8.40 -2.64 26.29
CA VAL A 53 -9.83 -2.42 26.58
C VAL A 53 -10.60 -3.75 26.52
N ASN A 54 -10.09 -4.74 25.77
CA ASN A 54 -10.69 -6.07 25.68
C ASN A 54 -9.62 -7.20 25.72
N PRO A 55 -9.42 -7.86 26.87
CA PRO A 55 -8.44 -8.94 27.01
C PRO A 55 -8.81 -10.23 26.25
N SER A 56 -10.01 -10.29 25.67
CA SER A 56 -10.58 -11.46 25.01
C SER A 56 -10.12 -11.67 23.57
N LEU A 57 -9.55 -10.65 22.91
CA LEU A 57 -9.13 -10.72 21.51
C LEU A 57 -7.77 -11.41 21.39
N LYS A 58 -7.75 -12.55 20.69
CA LYS A 58 -6.52 -13.27 20.36
C LYS A 58 -5.64 -12.39 19.46
N SER A 59 -4.39 -12.20 19.88
CA SER A 59 -3.39 -11.46 19.11
C SER A 59 -2.66 -12.42 18.18
N TYR A 60 -2.52 -12.07 16.91
CA TYR A 60 -1.68 -12.79 15.96
C TYR A 60 -0.40 -11.99 15.71
N SER A 61 0.76 -12.65 15.62
CA SER A 61 1.94 -12.08 14.98
C SER A 61 1.69 -11.89 13.48
N LEU A 62 2.52 -11.07 12.81
CA LEU A 62 2.42 -10.90 11.36
C LEU A 62 2.53 -12.25 10.64
N LYS A 63 3.48 -13.10 11.05
CA LYS A 63 3.67 -14.44 10.49
C LYS A 63 2.42 -15.31 10.66
N GLU A 64 1.87 -15.40 11.86
CA GLU A 64 0.64 -16.18 12.12
C GLU A 64 -0.56 -15.61 11.35
N SER A 65 -0.66 -14.29 11.23
CA SER A 65 -1.73 -13.63 10.48
C SER A 65 -1.66 -13.95 8.98
N ILE A 66 -0.45 -14.01 8.41
CA ILE A 66 -0.22 -14.43 7.02
C ILE A 66 -0.56 -15.91 6.86
N GLU A 67 -0.09 -16.79 7.75
CA GLU A 67 -0.37 -18.24 7.72
C GLU A 67 -1.87 -18.54 7.81
N LEU A 68 -2.65 -17.68 8.49
CA LEU A 68 -4.10 -17.79 8.60
C LEU A 68 -4.87 -17.10 7.46
N GLY A 69 -4.18 -16.49 6.49
CA GLY A 69 -4.81 -15.75 5.39
C GLY A 69 -5.51 -14.46 5.82
N LEU A 70 -5.24 -13.96 7.02
CA LEU A 70 -5.80 -12.72 7.55
C LEU A 70 -5.03 -11.49 7.06
N THR A 71 -3.77 -11.66 6.68
CA THR A 71 -2.91 -10.62 6.11
C THR A 71 -2.24 -11.14 4.84
N VAL A 72 -2.16 -10.30 3.82
CA VAL A 72 -1.38 -10.55 2.59
C VAL A 72 -0.27 -9.52 2.47
N LEU A 73 0.88 -9.95 1.94
CA LEU A 73 1.95 -9.04 1.57
C LEU A 73 1.72 -8.60 0.11
N PRO A 74 1.73 -7.29 -0.18
CA PRO A 74 1.50 -6.79 -1.53
C PRO A 74 2.67 -7.16 -2.44
N GLU A 75 2.36 -7.77 -3.57
CA GLU A 75 3.29 -7.99 -4.67
C GLU A 75 2.98 -6.99 -5.80
N VAL A 76 4.01 -6.36 -6.33
CA VAL A 76 3.89 -5.36 -7.39
C VAL A 76 4.88 -5.73 -8.49
N THR A 77 4.37 -5.92 -9.70
CA THR A 77 5.16 -6.18 -10.91
C THR A 77 4.87 -5.12 -11.96
N LEU A 78 5.78 -5.01 -12.93
CA LEU A 78 5.54 -4.28 -14.16
C LEU A 78 4.66 -5.15 -15.08
N ASN A 79 3.77 -4.52 -15.85
CA ASN A 79 3.11 -5.18 -16.96
C ASN A 79 4.01 -5.17 -18.22
N MET A 80 3.61 -5.86 -19.28
CA MET A 80 4.41 -5.97 -20.50
C MET A 80 4.78 -4.60 -21.12
N ASP A 81 3.83 -3.67 -21.17
CA ASP A 81 4.04 -2.34 -21.75
C ASP A 81 5.01 -1.50 -20.89
N GLU A 82 4.91 -1.62 -19.57
CA GLU A 82 5.81 -0.98 -18.61
C GLU A 82 7.23 -1.57 -18.69
N GLU A 83 7.36 -2.88 -18.85
CA GLU A 83 8.66 -3.55 -19.05
C GLU A 83 9.33 -3.13 -20.36
N GLU A 84 8.57 -3.10 -21.46
CA GLU A 84 9.06 -2.64 -22.76
C GLU A 84 9.52 -1.18 -22.70
N LEU A 85 8.73 -0.31 -22.06
CA LEU A 85 9.10 1.09 -21.86
C LEU A 85 10.40 1.25 -21.06
N VAL A 86 10.61 0.45 -20.01
CA VAL A 86 11.86 0.49 -19.25
C VAL A 86 13.05 0.10 -20.14
N GLN A 87 12.90 -0.93 -20.98
CA GLN A 87 13.96 -1.35 -21.90
C GLN A 87 14.25 -0.30 -22.97
N ASP A 88 13.22 0.32 -23.56
CA ASP A 88 13.37 1.40 -24.54
C ASP A 88 14.07 2.62 -23.94
N LEU A 89 13.67 3.04 -22.74
CA LEU A 89 14.33 4.15 -22.05
C LEU A 89 15.79 3.82 -21.72
N LYS A 90 16.08 2.58 -21.33
CA LYS A 90 17.45 2.11 -21.07
C LYS A 90 18.30 2.05 -22.33
N ALA A 91 17.74 1.71 -23.48
CA ALA A 91 18.45 1.68 -24.75
C ALA A 91 19.01 3.06 -25.17
N ASN A 92 18.45 4.15 -24.64
CA ASN A 92 18.92 5.51 -24.85
C ASN A 92 20.12 5.91 -23.95
N ILE A 93 20.56 5.03 -23.05
CA ILE A 93 21.70 5.28 -22.15
C ILE A 93 22.98 4.73 -22.77
N SER A 94 24.06 5.51 -22.72
CA SER A 94 25.35 5.06 -23.24
C SER A 94 25.88 3.86 -22.44
N GLN A 95 26.61 2.95 -23.11
CA GLN A 95 27.21 1.80 -22.43
C GLN A 95 28.25 2.24 -21.37
N GLU A 96 28.91 3.37 -21.59
CA GLU A 96 29.84 3.96 -20.62
C GLU A 96 29.11 4.41 -19.34
N ASP A 97 27.96 5.08 -19.47
CA ASP A 97 27.15 5.52 -18.33
C ASP A 97 26.52 4.34 -17.58
N ILE A 98 26.08 3.30 -18.29
CA ILE A 98 25.59 2.05 -17.68
C ILE A 98 26.71 1.37 -16.88
N ALA A 99 27.91 1.26 -17.46
CA ALA A 99 29.06 0.68 -16.78
C ALA A 99 29.43 1.49 -15.52
N LEU A 100 29.44 2.82 -15.62
CA LEU A 100 29.74 3.71 -14.52
C LEU A 100 28.68 3.64 -13.40
N PHE A 101 27.40 3.60 -13.75
CA PHE A 101 26.31 3.39 -12.79
C PHE A 101 26.49 2.08 -12.03
N ASN A 102 26.71 0.97 -12.75
CA ASN A 102 26.88 -0.34 -12.15
C ASN A 102 28.12 -0.41 -11.25
N GLN A 103 29.22 0.25 -11.63
CA GLN A 103 30.42 0.36 -10.80
C GLN A 103 30.12 1.12 -9.50
N LYS A 104 29.49 2.29 -9.58
CA LYS A 104 29.14 3.10 -8.40
C LYS A 104 28.15 2.37 -7.49
N MET A 105 27.16 1.70 -8.07
CA MET A 105 26.18 0.91 -7.33
C MET A 105 26.86 -0.24 -6.57
N LYS A 106 27.79 -0.94 -7.23
CA LYS A 106 28.58 -1.99 -6.58
C LYS A 106 29.38 -1.45 -5.39
N LEU A 107 30.08 -0.33 -5.56
CA LEU A 107 30.83 0.30 -4.46
C LEU A 107 29.92 0.67 -3.28
N LEU A 108 28.72 1.18 -3.56
CA LEU A 108 27.75 1.48 -2.52
C LEU A 108 27.25 0.22 -1.81
N VAL A 109 26.94 -0.86 -2.55
CA VAL A 109 26.55 -2.16 -1.96
C VAL A 109 27.67 -2.71 -1.08
N ASP A 110 28.91 -2.69 -1.56
CA ASP A 110 30.08 -3.15 -0.81
C ASP A 110 30.26 -2.31 0.47
N LYS A 111 30.06 -0.98 0.39
CA LYS A 111 30.13 -0.08 1.55
C LYS A 111 29.02 -0.33 2.56
N ALA A 112 27.77 -0.46 2.11
CA ALA A 112 26.61 -0.73 2.96
C ALA A 112 26.77 -2.03 3.77
N ASN A 113 27.44 -3.03 3.18
CA ASN A 113 27.70 -4.33 3.80
C ASN A 113 28.97 -4.37 4.68
N THR A 114 29.64 -3.24 4.90
CA THR A 114 30.79 -3.21 5.82
C THR A 114 30.36 -3.43 7.27
N PRO A 115 31.22 -4.02 8.13
CA PRO A 115 30.90 -4.25 9.55
C PRO A 115 30.54 -2.99 10.34
N GLU A 116 30.99 -1.82 9.87
CA GLU A 116 30.69 -0.51 10.43
C GLU A 116 29.23 -0.09 10.18
N LEU A 117 28.72 -0.33 8.97
CA LEU A 117 27.40 0.14 8.52
C LEU A 117 26.30 -0.91 8.68
N ILE A 118 26.60 -2.20 8.54
CA ILE A 118 25.60 -3.27 8.70
C ILE A 118 24.96 -3.29 10.11
N LYS A 119 25.63 -2.71 11.11
CA LYS A 119 25.15 -2.59 12.49
C LYS A 119 24.33 -1.32 12.72
N GLN A 120 24.30 -0.39 11.76
CA GLN A 120 23.61 0.88 11.88
C GLN A 120 22.16 0.71 11.44
N SER A 121 21.23 0.91 12.38
CA SER A 121 19.79 0.94 12.05
C SER A 121 19.35 2.24 11.39
N ASN A 122 20.19 3.28 11.43
CA ASN A 122 19.88 4.59 10.89
C ASN A 122 20.50 4.75 9.47
N PRO A 123 19.68 4.86 8.40
CA PRO A 123 20.20 5.01 7.05
C PRO A 123 20.97 6.32 6.83
N PHE A 124 20.83 7.33 7.70
CA PHE A 124 21.60 8.58 7.58
C PHE A 124 23.12 8.36 7.59
N PHE A 125 23.62 7.33 8.29
CA PHE A 125 25.06 7.01 8.24
C PHE A 125 25.52 6.60 6.85
N LEU A 126 24.65 5.95 6.07
CA LEU A 126 24.94 5.62 4.68
C LEU A 126 24.95 6.86 3.80
N TYR A 127 24.03 7.81 4.03
CA TYR A 127 23.96 9.09 3.31
C TYR A 127 25.23 9.94 3.47
N GLU A 128 25.95 9.77 4.57
CA GLU A 128 27.18 10.51 4.85
C GLU A 128 28.40 9.95 4.11
N THR A 129 28.34 8.72 3.60
CA THR A 129 29.45 8.05 2.90
C THR A 129 29.79 8.74 1.58
N SER A 130 31.07 8.65 1.18
CA SER A 130 31.53 9.12 -0.12
C SER A 130 30.82 8.40 -1.28
N GLU A 131 30.57 7.10 -1.12
CA GLU A 131 30.01 6.21 -2.12
C GLU A 131 28.55 6.57 -2.40
N PHE A 132 27.75 6.83 -1.36
CA PHE A 132 26.36 7.25 -1.53
C PHE A 132 26.27 8.63 -2.19
N LYS A 133 27.09 9.60 -1.74
CA LYS A 133 27.14 10.94 -2.34
C LYS A 133 27.56 10.89 -3.81
N ASP A 134 28.59 10.10 -4.13
CA ASP A 134 29.11 9.96 -5.48
C ASP A 134 28.07 9.40 -6.47
N ILE A 135 27.36 8.33 -6.10
CA ILE A 135 26.28 7.81 -6.96
C ILE A 135 25.08 8.75 -6.99
N LEU A 136 24.73 9.40 -5.87
CA LEU A 136 23.61 10.33 -5.82
C LEU A 136 23.85 11.53 -6.74
N ASP A 137 25.04 12.12 -6.68
CA ASP A 137 25.43 13.25 -7.52
C ASP A 137 25.44 12.85 -9.00
N PHE A 138 25.89 11.63 -9.32
CA PHE A 138 25.82 11.09 -10.67
C PHE A 138 24.37 10.94 -11.15
N CYS A 139 23.48 10.37 -10.34
CA CYS A 139 22.06 10.24 -10.66
C CYS A 139 21.38 11.60 -10.80
N LYS A 140 21.68 12.58 -9.93
CA LYS A 140 21.13 13.93 -10.01
C LYS A 140 21.61 14.69 -11.26
N LYS A 141 22.89 14.53 -11.62
CA LYS A 141 23.46 15.17 -12.82
C LYS A 141 22.83 14.64 -14.10
N MET A 142 22.63 13.34 -14.19
CA MET A 142 22.02 12.70 -15.37
C MET A 142 20.48 12.78 -15.35
N GLY A 143 19.91 13.01 -14.17
CA GLY A 143 18.48 13.19 -13.95
C GLY A 143 17.68 11.98 -14.40
N ASN A 144 16.57 12.27 -15.08
CA ASN A 144 15.59 11.27 -15.49
C ASN A 144 16.06 10.30 -16.59
N VAL A 145 17.30 10.45 -17.08
CA VAL A 145 17.94 9.55 -18.06
C VAL A 145 18.34 8.23 -17.39
N LEU A 146 18.81 8.25 -16.13
CA LEU A 146 19.26 7.04 -15.43
C LEU A 146 18.17 6.30 -14.66
N TRP A 147 16.96 6.85 -14.58
CA TRP A 147 15.84 6.21 -13.87
C TRP A 147 15.58 4.76 -14.30
N PRO A 148 15.66 4.36 -15.59
CA PRO A 148 15.45 2.96 -15.98
C PRO A 148 16.41 2.00 -15.27
N LEU A 149 17.64 2.42 -14.99
CA LEU A 149 18.61 1.59 -14.25
C LEU A 149 18.20 1.44 -12.79
N LEU A 150 17.68 2.49 -12.15
CA LEU A 150 17.13 2.41 -10.80
C LEU A 150 15.88 1.53 -10.77
N PHE A 151 15.00 1.65 -11.77
CA PHE A 151 13.79 0.84 -11.88
C PHE A 151 14.13 -0.64 -12.00
N GLU A 152 15.08 -1.02 -12.86
CA GLU A 152 15.54 -2.41 -12.96
C GLU A 152 16.02 -2.95 -11.61
N LYS A 153 16.79 -2.18 -10.83
CA LYS A 153 17.23 -2.61 -9.49
C LYS A 153 16.09 -2.70 -8.49
N ILE A 154 15.12 -1.79 -8.53
CA ILE A 154 13.94 -1.79 -7.65
C ILE A 154 13.05 -3.03 -7.89
N PHE A 155 12.99 -3.53 -9.12
CA PHE A 155 12.21 -4.70 -9.49
C PHE A 155 13.01 -6.02 -9.47
N ASP A 156 14.33 -5.97 -9.25
CA ASP A 156 15.17 -7.16 -9.08
C ASP A 156 15.12 -7.71 -7.65
N ASP A 157 14.14 -8.58 -7.40
CA ASP A 157 13.97 -9.22 -6.09
C ASP A 157 15.09 -10.25 -5.75
N ASN A 158 15.97 -10.59 -6.71
CA ASN A 158 17.13 -11.46 -6.46
C ASN A 158 18.32 -10.71 -5.84
N ASN A 159 18.30 -9.38 -5.83
CA ASN A 159 19.36 -8.54 -5.29
C ASN A 159 18.81 -7.50 -4.30
N PRO A 160 18.42 -7.92 -3.08
CA PRO A 160 17.74 -7.06 -2.11
C PRO A 160 18.59 -5.85 -1.70
N ASP A 161 19.92 -5.99 -1.60
CA ASP A 161 20.81 -4.88 -1.24
C ASP A 161 20.76 -3.78 -2.30
N ALA A 162 20.96 -4.14 -3.58
CA ALA A 162 20.90 -3.17 -4.67
C ALA A 162 19.49 -2.57 -4.81
N ARG A 163 18.44 -3.38 -4.59
CA ARG A 163 17.05 -2.93 -4.59
C ARG A 163 16.81 -1.86 -3.54
N ASP A 164 17.14 -2.15 -2.29
CA ASP A 164 16.83 -1.28 -1.15
C ASP A 164 17.64 0.02 -1.23
N LEU A 165 18.89 -0.03 -1.71
CA LEU A 165 19.69 1.16 -2.01
C LEU A 165 19.10 1.99 -3.16
N SER A 166 18.57 1.33 -4.19
CA SER A 166 17.90 2.02 -5.30
C SER A 166 16.59 2.69 -4.88
N ILE A 167 15.89 2.13 -3.89
CA ILE A 167 14.72 2.78 -3.25
C ILE A 167 15.12 4.10 -2.57
N LEU A 168 16.28 4.15 -1.90
CA LEU A 168 16.78 5.40 -1.32
C LEU A 168 17.13 6.41 -2.43
N LEU A 169 17.85 5.98 -3.46
CA LEU A 169 18.28 6.85 -4.55
C LEU A 169 17.11 7.41 -5.36
N ILE A 170 16.06 6.62 -5.64
CA ILE A 170 14.93 7.11 -6.41
C ILE A 170 14.20 8.23 -5.66
N ASN A 171 14.07 8.14 -4.33
CA ASN A 171 13.45 9.19 -3.52
C ASN A 171 14.26 10.50 -3.59
N GLU A 172 15.59 10.42 -3.55
CA GLU A 172 16.47 11.59 -3.58
C GLU A 172 16.62 12.21 -4.97
N THR A 173 16.32 11.45 -6.03
CA THR A 173 16.48 11.87 -7.44
C THR A 173 15.17 12.28 -8.09
N THR A 174 14.05 12.18 -7.37
CA THR A 174 12.71 12.54 -7.85
C THR A 174 11.92 13.45 -6.90
N PRO A 175 12.53 14.43 -6.20
CA PRO A 175 11.83 15.22 -5.19
C PRO A 175 10.65 16.01 -5.76
N GLU A 176 10.71 16.44 -7.03
CA GLU A 176 9.62 17.14 -7.71
C GLU A 176 8.38 16.25 -7.94
N TYR A 177 8.53 14.93 -7.86
CA TYR A 177 7.45 13.95 -8.03
C TYR A 177 6.92 13.38 -6.70
N ALA A 178 7.35 13.91 -5.55
CA ALA A 178 6.93 13.43 -4.22
C ALA A 178 5.40 13.32 -4.05
N SER A 179 4.62 14.16 -4.74
CA SER A 179 3.15 14.08 -4.75
C SER A 179 2.60 12.75 -5.30
N LEU A 180 3.33 12.06 -6.18
CA LEU A 180 2.93 10.73 -6.67
C LEU A 180 3.06 9.67 -5.58
N MET A 181 4.04 9.80 -4.68
CA MET A 181 4.18 8.90 -3.52
C MET A 181 3.04 9.09 -2.53
N GLU A 182 2.59 10.32 -2.31
CA GLU A 182 1.39 10.58 -1.48
C GLU A 182 0.15 9.93 -2.10
N LYS A 183 -0.02 10.02 -3.44
CA LYS A 183 -1.08 9.29 -4.14
C LYS A 183 -1.00 7.77 -3.96
N VAL A 184 0.19 7.18 -4.01
CA VAL A 184 0.38 5.74 -3.74
C VAL A 184 -0.12 5.39 -2.34
N LYS A 185 0.22 6.20 -1.34
CA LYS A 185 -0.24 5.99 0.04
C LYS A 185 -1.75 6.14 0.16
N GLU A 186 -2.35 7.16 -0.45
CA GLU A 186 -3.80 7.37 -0.47
C GLU A 186 -4.53 6.21 -1.14
N GLU A 187 -4.03 5.73 -2.28
CA GLU A 187 -4.57 4.55 -2.98
C GLU A 187 -4.51 3.30 -2.10
N TRP A 188 -3.41 3.10 -1.37
CA TRP A 188 -3.32 1.99 -0.41
C TRP A 188 -4.30 2.17 0.75
N ILE A 189 -4.42 3.37 1.34
CA ILE A 189 -5.37 3.64 2.44
C ILE A 189 -6.81 3.31 2.03
N ASN A 190 -7.17 3.64 0.79
CA ASN A 190 -8.50 3.39 0.25
C ASN A 190 -8.73 1.92 -0.17
N ASN A 191 -7.66 1.12 -0.31
CA ASN A 191 -7.69 -0.26 -0.80
C ASN A 191 -6.82 -1.19 0.06
N ASN A 192 -6.86 -1.04 1.39
CA ASN A 192 -6.00 -1.79 2.32
C ASN A 192 -6.55 -3.18 2.69
N TYR A 193 -7.58 -3.67 2.00
CA TYR A 193 -8.11 -5.02 2.12
C TYR A 193 -8.31 -5.66 0.76
N THR A 194 -8.04 -6.96 0.67
CA THR A 194 -8.39 -7.79 -0.49
C THR A 194 -9.92 -7.91 -0.62
N PRO A 195 -10.44 -8.32 -1.79
CA PRO A 195 -11.86 -8.65 -1.95
C PRO A 195 -12.36 -9.70 -0.95
N GLU A 196 -11.48 -10.58 -0.50
CA GLU A 196 -11.75 -11.64 0.48
C GLU A 196 -11.79 -11.10 1.94
N GLY A 197 -11.33 -9.87 2.17
CA GLY A 197 -11.29 -9.23 3.49
C GLY A 197 -9.96 -9.40 4.24
N ALA A 198 -8.94 -9.98 3.62
CA ALA A 198 -7.60 -10.05 4.19
C ALA A 198 -6.93 -8.66 4.14
N TYR A 199 -6.28 -8.26 5.22
CA TYR A 199 -5.56 -6.99 5.31
C TYR A 199 -4.33 -7.00 4.40
N ILE A 200 -4.15 -5.97 3.58
CA ILE A 200 -2.97 -5.80 2.74
C ILE A 200 -1.95 -5.00 3.53
N ALA A 201 -0.91 -5.66 4.03
CA ALA A 201 0.11 -4.98 4.84
C ALA A 201 0.85 -3.93 4.00
N PRO A 202 1.03 -2.69 4.50
CA PRO A 202 1.77 -1.68 3.77
C PRO A 202 3.25 -2.11 3.68
N SER A 203 3.86 -1.94 2.52
CA SER A 203 5.26 -2.30 2.28
C SER A 203 5.99 -1.13 1.63
N PRO A 204 7.12 -0.66 2.19
CA PRO A 204 7.95 0.35 1.55
C PRO A 204 8.39 -0.06 0.14
N ILE A 205 8.68 -1.34 -0.08
CA ILE A 205 9.07 -1.87 -1.39
C ILE A 205 7.89 -1.81 -2.35
N ALA A 206 6.70 -2.27 -1.95
CA ALA A 206 5.51 -2.21 -2.81
C ALA A 206 5.12 -0.75 -3.14
N ASN A 207 5.20 0.14 -2.16
CA ASN A 207 4.93 1.56 -2.35
C ASN A 207 5.93 2.18 -3.34
N THR A 208 7.22 1.87 -3.23
CA THR A 208 8.22 2.36 -4.19
C THR A 208 8.02 1.76 -5.58
N LYS A 209 7.68 0.47 -5.70
CA LYS A 209 7.35 -0.15 -6.99
C LYS A 209 6.14 0.53 -7.64
N ASN A 210 5.07 0.81 -6.88
CA ASN A 210 3.92 1.57 -7.38
C ASN A 210 4.28 3.02 -7.75
N TYR A 211 5.18 3.64 -6.99
CA TYR A 211 5.71 4.96 -7.31
C TYR A 211 6.46 4.97 -8.64
N VAL A 212 7.29 3.95 -8.91
CA VAL A 212 7.96 3.76 -10.20
C VAL A 212 6.94 3.64 -11.34
N LYS A 213 5.86 2.88 -11.17
CA LYS A 213 4.78 2.78 -12.18
C LYS A 213 4.18 4.16 -12.50
N LYS A 214 3.95 5.00 -11.48
CA LYS A 214 3.47 6.39 -11.71
C LYS A 214 4.51 7.26 -12.40
N LEU A 215 5.80 7.11 -12.10
CA LEU A 215 6.88 7.82 -12.81
C LEU A 215 6.96 7.41 -14.29
N LEU A 216 6.76 6.12 -14.59
CA LEU A 216 6.67 5.63 -15.97
C LEU A 216 5.49 6.25 -16.72
N ALA A 217 4.30 6.32 -16.11
CA ALA A 217 3.14 6.98 -16.72
C ALA A 217 3.41 8.46 -17.08
N VAL A 218 4.11 9.20 -16.21
CA VAL A 218 4.52 10.59 -16.50
C VAL A 218 5.43 10.68 -17.73
N LYS A 219 6.35 9.71 -17.90
CA LYS A 219 7.28 9.70 -19.05
C LYS A 219 6.58 9.49 -20.40
N VAL A 220 5.45 8.78 -20.42
CA VAL A 220 4.65 8.57 -21.63
C VAL A 220 3.82 9.83 -22.00
N GLY A 221 3.88 10.89 -21.18
CA GLY A 221 3.09 12.11 -21.41
C GLY A 221 1.65 11.98 -20.96
N GLU A 222 1.34 11.01 -20.09
CA GLU A 222 0.03 10.94 -19.44
C GLU A 222 -0.06 11.99 -18.32
N THR A 223 -0.15 13.27 -18.69
CA THR A 223 -0.61 14.33 -17.80
C THR A 223 -2.12 14.14 -17.56
N SER A 224 -2.44 13.45 -16.46
CA SER A 224 -3.79 13.34 -15.89
C SER A 224 -4.87 12.78 -16.83
N THR A 225 -4.91 11.46 -16.95
CA THR A 225 -6.17 10.70 -16.96
C THR A 225 -5.88 9.37 -16.30
N SER A 226 -6.81 8.88 -15.47
CA SER A 226 -6.74 7.60 -14.77
C SER A 226 -5.94 6.56 -15.54
N VAL A 227 -4.86 6.08 -14.92
CA VAL A 227 -4.13 4.90 -15.38
C VAL A 227 -5.16 3.79 -15.50
N LYS A 228 -5.54 3.45 -16.74
CA LYS A 228 -6.12 2.16 -17.04
C LYS A 228 -5.01 1.16 -16.79
N GLN A 229 -5.00 0.58 -15.60
CA GLN A 229 -4.38 -0.71 -15.43
C GLN A 229 -5.11 -1.72 -16.34
N PRO A 230 -4.41 -2.77 -16.80
CA PRO A 230 -5.03 -3.81 -17.60
C PRO A 230 -6.24 -4.34 -16.84
N MET A 231 -7.37 -4.43 -17.55
CA MET A 231 -8.65 -4.88 -17.05
C MET A 231 -8.52 -6.17 -16.24
N ASP A 232 -8.69 -6.08 -14.93
CA ASP A 232 -9.52 -7.02 -14.21
C ASP A 232 -10.44 -6.28 -13.23
N ASN A 233 -11.68 -6.11 -13.68
CA ASN A 233 -12.90 -5.75 -12.95
C ASN A 233 -13.00 -4.37 -12.25
N ASP A 234 -13.31 -3.37 -13.10
CA ASP A 234 -13.83 -2.02 -12.83
C ASP A 234 -15.17 -1.95 -12.06
N ASN A 235 -15.38 -2.81 -11.06
CA ASN A 235 -16.59 -2.79 -10.24
C ASN A 235 -16.45 -1.92 -8.99
N TYR A 236 -15.25 -1.43 -8.66
CA TYR A 236 -14.95 -0.85 -7.34
C TYR A 236 -15.38 0.62 -7.14
N ASN A 237 -15.31 1.46 -8.17
CA ASN A 237 -15.70 2.88 -8.09
C ASN A 237 -17.18 3.15 -8.40
N LEU A 238 -17.94 2.14 -8.83
CA LEU A 238 -19.32 2.32 -9.30
C LEU A 238 -20.40 1.99 -8.26
N PHE A 239 -20.04 1.35 -7.14
CA PHE A 239 -20.99 0.96 -6.09
C PHE A 239 -20.31 0.92 -4.71
N SER A 240 -20.78 1.72 -3.76
CA SER A 240 -20.21 1.88 -2.42
C SER A 240 -21.28 1.67 -1.34
N VAL A 241 -20.86 1.18 -0.18
CA VAL A 241 -21.73 0.96 1.00
C VAL A 241 -21.06 1.63 2.19
N PHE A 242 -21.61 2.72 2.70
CA PHE A 242 -21.06 3.39 3.88
C PHE A 242 -22.12 4.00 4.81
N PRO A 243 -21.92 3.92 6.14
CA PRO A 243 -20.83 3.18 6.81
C PRO A 243 -20.96 1.65 6.63
N ASN A 244 -19.83 0.96 6.61
CA ASN A 244 -19.74 -0.50 6.63
C ASN A 244 -18.45 -0.90 7.37
N PRO A 245 -18.53 -1.52 8.56
CA PRO A 245 -19.72 -2.00 9.26
C PRO A 245 -20.72 -0.92 9.70
N PHE A 246 -21.97 -1.33 10.00
CA PHE A 246 -23.01 -0.44 10.52
C PHE A 246 -24.02 -1.19 11.41
N LYS A 247 -24.74 -0.44 12.26
CA LYS A 247 -25.70 -1.02 13.21
C LYS A 247 -27.16 -1.05 12.74
N TYR A 248 -27.65 0.07 12.19
CA TYR A 248 -29.07 0.22 11.85
C TYR A 248 -29.32 0.65 10.40
N GLN A 249 -28.41 1.43 9.83
CA GLN A 249 -28.57 1.99 8.49
C GLN A 249 -27.22 2.14 7.79
N THR A 250 -27.24 2.03 6.46
CA THR A 250 -26.10 2.34 5.59
C THR A 250 -26.58 3.10 4.36
N THR A 251 -25.67 3.78 3.68
CA THR A 251 -25.91 4.47 2.42
C THR A 251 -25.25 3.71 1.29
N LEU A 252 -26.04 3.43 0.26
CA LEU A 252 -25.65 2.76 -0.96
C LEU A 252 -25.46 3.83 -2.02
N GLU A 253 -24.24 4.02 -2.49
CA GLU A 253 -23.94 4.97 -3.56
C GLU A 253 -23.57 4.24 -4.83
N PHE A 254 -24.12 4.64 -5.97
CA PHE A 254 -23.72 4.08 -7.24
C PHE A 254 -23.78 5.08 -8.39
N ASN A 255 -22.92 4.90 -9.38
CA ASN A 255 -22.88 5.73 -10.58
C ASN A 255 -23.62 5.04 -11.73
N VAL A 256 -24.48 5.81 -12.40
CA VAL A 256 -25.14 5.41 -13.63
C VAL A 256 -24.50 6.18 -14.78
N ALA A 257 -23.94 5.47 -15.75
CA ALA A 257 -23.20 6.09 -16.85
C ALA A 257 -24.10 6.62 -17.99
N GLU A 258 -25.26 6.00 -18.21
CA GLU A 258 -26.15 6.27 -19.35
C GLU A 258 -27.58 6.59 -18.89
N ASN A 259 -28.25 7.48 -19.61
CA ASN A 259 -29.64 7.82 -19.32
C ASN A 259 -30.60 6.63 -19.51
N ASN A 260 -31.71 6.62 -18.77
CA ASN A 260 -32.73 5.57 -18.85
C ASN A 260 -32.19 4.14 -18.61
N SER A 261 -31.13 4.01 -17.79
CA SER A 261 -30.56 2.72 -17.39
C SER A 261 -31.47 1.99 -16.41
N VAL A 262 -31.65 0.68 -16.59
CA VAL A 262 -32.46 -0.18 -15.72
C VAL A 262 -31.60 -0.68 -14.54
N VAL A 263 -32.00 -0.30 -13.33
CA VAL A 263 -31.30 -0.60 -12.08
C VAL A 263 -32.15 -1.54 -11.22
N SER A 264 -31.50 -2.57 -10.68
CA SER A 264 -32.05 -3.45 -9.64
C SER A 264 -31.04 -3.60 -8.52
N LEU A 265 -31.51 -3.63 -7.27
CA LEU A 265 -30.67 -3.76 -6.08
C LEU A 265 -31.31 -4.77 -5.14
N LYS A 266 -30.52 -5.76 -4.72
CA LYS A 266 -30.96 -6.88 -3.89
C LYS A 266 -30.04 -7.06 -2.68
N VAL A 267 -30.59 -7.61 -1.61
CA VAL A 267 -29.86 -8.08 -0.43
C VAL A 267 -29.87 -9.60 -0.44
N LEU A 268 -28.71 -10.21 -0.30
CA LEU A 268 -28.51 -11.65 -0.26
C LEU A 268 -27.81 -12.06 1.05
N ASP A 269 -28.03 -13.29 1.51
CA ASP A 269 -27.17 -13.89 2.51
C ASP A 269 -25.81 -14.29 1.91
N ILE A 270 -24.87 -14.71 2.77
CA ILE A 270 -23.53 -15.12 2.34
C ILE A 270 -23.52 -16.34 1.41
N ASN A 271 -24.58 -17.14 1.40
CA ASN A 271 -24.75 -18.29 0.50
C ASN A 271 -25.42 -17.87 -0.83
N GLY A 272 -25.66 -16.58 -1.05
CA GLY A 272 -26.30 -16.05 -2.26
C GLY A 272 -27.82 -16.17 -2.29
N LYS A 273 -28.47 -16.58 -1.18
CA LYS A 273 -29.93 -16.63 -1.09
C LYS A 273 -30.48 -15.20 -1.04
N LEU A 274 -31.44 -14.91 -1.91
CA LEU A 274 -32.16 -13.63 -1.90
C LEU A 274 -32.93 -13.45 -0.60
N LEU A 275 -32.63 -12.37 0.12
CA LEU A 275 -33.32 -11.96 1.36
C LEU A 275 -34.32 -10.83 1.09
N GLU A 276 -33.94 -9.85 0.28
CA GLU A 276 -34.76 -8.66 -0.01
C GLU A 276 -34.42 -8.05 -1.36
N THR A 277 -35.38 -7.36 -1.97
CA THR A 277 -35.17 -6.54 -3.16
C THR A 277 -35.45 -5.08 -2.81
N VAL A 278 -34.41 -4.25 -2.84
CA VAL A 278 -34.46 -2.82 -2.48
C VAL A 278 -34.91 -1.98 -3.67
N ILE A 279 -34.44 -2.32 -4.89
CA ILE A 279 -34.84 -1.67 -6.14
C ILE A 279 -35.15 -2.76 -7.16
N ILE A 280 -36.27 -2.63 -7.88
CA ILE A 280 -36.68 -3.57 -8.91
C ILE A 280 -36.89 -2.87 -10.25
N ASN A 281 -35.96 -3.08 -11.17
CA ASN A 281 -35.99 -2.63 -12.56
C ASN A 281 -36.41 -1.16 -12.75
N GLN A 282 -35.93 -0.28 -11.88
CA GLN A 282 -36.22 1.16 -11.98
C GLN A 282 -35.28 1.83 -12.97
N LYS A 283 -35.78 2.87 -13.64
CA LYS A 283 -35.01 3.63 -14.62
C LYS A 283 -34.33 4.81 -13.96
N TYR A 284 -33.03 4.94 -14.18
CA TYR A 284 -32.22 6.04 -13.68
C TYR A 284 -31.52 6.75 -14.84
N ASP A 285 -31.42 8.07 -14.73
CA ASP A 285 -30.60 8.87 -15.65
C ASP A 285 -29.13 8.88 -15.21
N ALA A 286 -28.26 9.30 -16.12
CA ALA A 286 -26.83 9.35 -15.86
C ALA A 286 -26.52 10.28 -14.68
N GLY A 287 -25.71 9.80 -13.73
CA GLY A 287 -25.39 10.54 -12.51
C GLY A 287 -25.01 9.64 -11.34
N ASN A 288 -24.69 10.28 -10.22
CA ASN A 288 -24.45 9.61 -8.94
C ASN A 288 -25.76 9.53 -8.15
N TRP A 289 -26.08 8.33 -7.68
CA TRP A 289 -27.31 8.05 -6.96
C TRP A 289 -26.99 7.50 -5.58
N GLN A 290 -27.80 7.88 -4.60
CA GLN A 290 -27.68 7.44 -3.22
C GLN A 290 -29.01 6.84 -2.77
N VAL A 291 -28.93 5.72 -2.05
CA VAL A 291 -30.06 5.01 -1.48
C VAL A 291 -29.74 4.66 -0.04
N GLN A 292 -30.54 5.15 0.90
CA GLN A 292 -30.44 4.73 2.29
C GLN A 292 -31.12 3.37 2.47
N TRP A 293 -30.43 2.46 3.14
CA TRP A 293 -30.95 1.14 3.48
C TRP A 293 -30.94 0.91 4.99
N LEU A 294 -32.04 0.36 5.51
CA LEU A 294 -32.25 0.09 6.93
C LEU A 294 -32.17 -1.41 7.21
N ALA A 295 -31.30 -1.80 8.15
CA ALA A 295 -31.09 -3.20 8.54
C ALA A 295 -32.23 -3.80 9.36
N GLY A 296 -33.21 -3.00 9.81
CA GLY A 296 -34.47 -3.44 10.44
C GLY A 296 -34.38 -4.68 11.35
N ASN A 297 -34.64 -5.86 10.76
CA ASN A 297 -34.73 -7.15 11.46
C ASN A 297 -33.60 -8.14 11.11
N TYR A 298 -32.60 -7.71 10.36
CA TYR A 298 -31.46 -8.57 10.01
C TYR A 298 -30.60 -8.80 11.26
N LYS A 299 -30.17 -10.05 11.46
CA LYS A 299 -29.29 -10.40 12.58
C LYS A 299 -27.87 -9.87 12.31
N PRO A 300 -27.08 -9.57 13.34
CA PRO A 300 -25.66 -9.30 13.17
C PRO A 300 -24.98 -10.39 12.34
N GLY A 301 -24.18 -10.01 11.36
CA GLY A 301 -23.60 -10.94 10.41
C GLY A 301 -23.23 -10.35 9.06
N LEU A 302 -22.65 -11.21 8.21
CA LEU A 302 -22.17 -10.86 6.88
C LEU A 302 -23.24 -11.12 5.81
N TYR A 303 -23.48 -10.13 4.96
CA TYR A 303 -24.46 -10.14 3.88
C TYR A 303 -23.88 -9.55 2.59
N LEU A 304 -24.65 -9.60 1.51
CA LEU A 304 -24.25 -9.10 0.19
C LEU A 304 -25.33 -8.18 -0.39
N PHE A 305 -24.93 -6.99 -0.83
CA PHE A 305 -25.72 -6.23 -1.81
C PHE A 305 -25.34 -6.66 -3.22
N ASN A 306 -26.34 -6.87 -4.05
CA ASN A 306 -26.22 -7.17 -5.47
C ASN A 306 -26.91 -6.06 -6.26
N LEU A 307 -26.13 -5.19 -6.88
CA LEU A 307 -26.59 -4.12 -7.76
C LEU A 307 -26.48 -4.60 -9.21
N THR A 308 -27.51 -4.38 -10.01
CA THR A 308 -27.50 -4.68 -11.44
C THR A 308 -27.92 -3.44 -12.22
N ILE A 309 -27.08 -2.98 -13.15
CA ILE A 309 -27.35 -1.83 -14.04
C ILE A 309 -27.26 -2.33 -15.49
N ASN A 310 -28.35 -2.27 -16.25
CA ASN A 310 -28.42 -2.75 -17.64
C ASN A 310 -27.84 -4.17 -17.84
N GLY A 311 -28.07 -5.06 -16.87
CA GLY A 311 -27.57 -6.45 -16.88
C GLY A 311 -26.13 -6.64 -16.40
N LYS A 312 -25.37 -5.58 -16.12
CA LYS A 312 -24.06 -5.68 -15.44
C LYS A 312 -24.26 -5.74 -13.94
N THR A 313 -23.59 -6.66 -13.27
CA THR A 313 -23.78 -6.93 -11.85
C THR A 313 -22.56 -6.57 -11.00
N PHE A 314 -22.81 -5.87 -9.90
CA PHE A 314 -21.84 -5.42 -8.91
C PHE A 314 -22.23 -5.98 -7.54
N ASN A 315 -21.28 -6.56 -6.82
CA ASN A 315 -21.53 -7.14 -5.50
C ASN A 315 -20.73 -6.41 -4.41
N ARG A 316 -21.35 -6.18 -3.26
CA ARG A 316 -20.70 -5.61 -2.07
C ARG A 316 -21.05 -6.38 -0.82
N ARG A 317 -20.02 -6.86 -0.12
CA ARG A 317 -20.17 -7.45 1.22
C ARG A 317 -20.39 -6.34 2.25
N PHE A 318 -21.28 -6.57 3.20
CA PHE A 318 -21.48 -5.68 4.32
C PHE A 318 -21.72 -6.43 5.61
N PHE A 319 -21.31 -5.83 6.73
CA PHE A 319 -21.48 -6.38 8.06
C PHE A 319 -22.46 -5.54 8.87
N ILE A 320 -23.49 -6.20 9.41
CA ILE A 320 -24.39 -5.62 10.41
C ILE A 320 -23.84 -5.96 11.79
N GLU A 321 -23.63 -4.94 12.62
CA GLU A 321 -23.12 -5.05 14.00
C GLU A 321 -24.08 -5.66 15.02
#